data_AF-D4CEE8-F1
#
_entry.id   AF-D4CEE8-F1
#
_cell.length_a   1.000
_cell.length_b   1.000
_cell.length_c   1.000
_cell.angle_alpha   90.00
_cell.angle_beta   90.00
_cell.angle_gamma   90.00
#
_symmetry.space_group_name_H-M   'P 1'
#
loop_
_entity.id
_entity.type
_entity.pdbx_description
1 polymer ?
#
loop_
_entity_poly.entity_id
_entity_poly.type
_entity_poly.pdbx_seq_one_letter_code
_entity_poly.pdbx_strand_id
1 'polypeptide(L)'
;MKKTEMTIQNLYDLTHTMAARYLSGFTYPWEALAGLEEFLKELGNTLPEEEFEKRGENIWIHKEAKVAPTAFLNGPLIVCRGAEIRHCAFVRGSALVGEGAVVGNSTELKNVILFDKVQVPHYNYVGDSILGYKSHMGAGSITSNVKSDKLLVKIHAEDGEIETGRKKSEPC
;
A
#
# COMPACT_ATOMS: atom_id res chain seq x y z
N MET A 1 -13.31 7.48 17.18
CA MET A 1 -12.10 8.32 17.02
C MET A 1 -12.53 9.72 16.63
N LYS A 2 -11.91 10.72 17.23
CA LYS A 2 -12.01 12.12 16.84
C LYS A 2 -11.12 12.41 15.64
N LYS A 3 -11.39 13.50 14.92
CA LYS A 3 -10.60 13.94 13.75
C LYS A 3 -9.11 14.04 14.06
N THR A 4 -8.76 14.59 15.23
CA THR A 4 -7.36 14.76 15.66
C THR A 4 -6.63 13.45 15.89
N GLU A 5 -7.36 12.34 16.08
CA GLU A 5 -6.78 11.00 16.30
C GLU A 5 -6.58 10.25 14.98
N MET A 6 -7.18 10.70 13.88
CA MET A 6 -7.11 10.04 12.56
C MET A 6 -5.90 10.49 11.73
N THR A 7 -4.90 11.10 12.35
CA THR A 7 -3.68 11.56 11.67
C THR A 7 -2.70 10.41 11.47
N ILE A 8 -1.81 10.55 10.48
CA ILE A 8 -0.76 9.56 10.20
C ILE A 8 0.06 9.22 11.44
N GLN A 9 0.43 10.25 12.23
CA GLN A 9 1.25 10.09 13.44
C GLN A 9 0.56 9.28 14.53
N ASN A 10 -0.77 9.28 14.55
CA ASN A 10 -1.55 8.54 15.55
C ASN A 10 -1.96 7.15 15.06
N LEU A 11 -2.12 6.97 13.74
CA LEU A 11 -2.57 5.72 13.14
C LEU A 11 -1.44 4.74 12.82
N TYR A 12 -0.24 5.23 12.50
CA TYR A 12 0.83 4.38 11.98
C TYR A 12 2.16 4.56 12.71
N ASP A 13 2.84 3.43 12.92
CA ASP A 13 4.24 3.40 13.30
C ASP A 13 5.12 3.51 12.04
N LEU A 14 5.59 4.73 11.76
CA LEU A 14 6.39 5.03 10.57
C LEU A 14 7.80 4.41 10.62
N THR A 15 8.23 3.81 11.73
CA THR A 15 9.54 3.12 11.80
C THR A 15 9.54 1.80 11.03
N HIS A 16 8.37 1.33 10.60
CA HIS A 16 8.15 0.04 9.93
C HIS A 16 7.70 0.19 8.46
N THR A 17 8.27 1.17 7.76
CA THR A 17 8.01 1.37 6.32
C THR A 17 9.10 2.22 5.64
N MET A 18 9.42 1.91 4.38
CA MET A 18 10.25 2.79 3.54
C MET A 18 9.55 4.11 3.16
N ALA A 19 8.22 4.19 3.33
CA ALA A 19 7.45 5.40 3.05
C ALA A 19 7.44 6.42 4.19
N ALA A 20 8.22 6.21 5.27
CA ALA A 20 8.20 7.05 6.47
C ALA A 20 8.32 8.55 6.16
N ARG A 21 9.35 8.92 5.40
CA ARG A 21 9.60 10.32 5.01
C ARG A 21 8.47 10.88 4.16
N TYR A 22 7.95 10.10 3.22
CA TYR A 22 6.82 10.50 2.38
C TYR A 22 5.56 10.76 3.20
N LEU A 23 5.18 9.81 4.05
CA LEU A 23 3.99 9.89 4.90
C LEU A 23 4.09 11.01 5.93
N SER A 24 5.28 11.34 6.42
CA SER A 24 5.49 12.44 7.36
C SER A 24 5.13 13.83 6.78
N GLY A 25 5.03 13.94 5.45
CA GLY A 25 4.64 15.18 4.77
C GLY A 25 3.12 15.44 4.75
N PHE A 26 2.30 14.51 5.24
CA PHE A 26 0.85 14.60 5.21
C PHE A 26 0.25 14.57 6.61
N THR A 27 -0.96 15.12 6.76
CA THR A 27 -1.71 15.06 8.02
C THR A 27 -2.50 13.76 8.09
N TYR A 28 -3.20 13.45 7.00
CA TYR A 28 -4.11 12.31 6.93
C TYR A 28 -3.66 11.26 5.91
N PRO A 29 -3.93 9.96 6.15
CA PRO A 29 -3.45 8.87 5.29
C PRO A 29 -3.85 9.01 3.81
N TRP A 30 -5.09 9.42 3.54
CA TRP A 30 -5.63 9.48 2.17
C TRP A 30 -5.00 10.57 1.30
N GLU A 31 -4.37 11.57 1.90
CA GLU A 31 -3.66 12.64 1.17
C GLU A 31 -2.47 12.07 0.39
N ALA A 32 -1.76 11.11 1.00
CA ALA A 32 -0.60 10.43 0.42
C ALA A 32 -0.95 9.56 -0.80
N LEU A 33 -2.21 9.14 -0.95
CA LEU A 33 -2.61 8.24 -2.05
C LEU A 33 -2.63 8.91 -3.43
N ALA A 34 -2.58 10.26 -3.51
CA ALA A 34 -2.60 10.97 -4.80
C ALA A 34 -1.22 11.01 -5.48
N GLY A 35 -0.15 11.12 -4.69
CA GLY A 35 1.22 11.24 -5.20
C GLY A 35 2.02 9.94 -5.17
N LEU A 36 1.37 8.82 -4.81
CA LEU A 36 2.07 7.55 -4.56
C LEU A 36 2.85 7.05 -5.79
N GLU A 37 2.29 7.22 -6.98
CA GLU A 37 2.95 6.80 -8.22
C GLU A 37 4.31 7.48 -8.42
N GLU A 38 4.35 8.81 -8.34
CA GLU A 38 5.58 9.59 -8.51
C GLU A 38 6.57 9.33 -7.36
N PHE A 39 6.08 9.23 -6.12
CA PHE A 39 6.91 8.87 -4.99
C PHE A 39 7.62 7.51 -5.20
N LEU A 40 6.92 6.49 -5.68
CA LEU A 40 7.52 5.17 -5.90
C LEU A 40 8.56 5.18 -7.03
N LYS A 41 8.33 5.96 -8.08
CA LYS A 41 9.32 6.15 -9.16
C LYS A 41 10.59 6.81 -8.60
N GLU A 42 10.43 7.90 -7.85
CA GLU A 42 11.54 8.62 -7.21
C GLU A 42 12.30 7.74 -6.22
N LEU A 43 11.59 7.05 -5.32
CA LEU A 43 12.19 6.13 -4.35
C LEU A 43 12.93 5.01 -5.07
N GLY A 44 12.32 4.40 -6.08
CA GLY A 44 12.92 3.34 -6.88
C GLY A 44 14.27 3.73 -7.48
N ASN A 45 14.39 4.95 -8.02
CA ASN A 45 15.63 5.46 -8.59
C ASN A 45 16.77 5.66 -7.58
N THR A 46 16.48 5.58 -6.28
CA THR A 46 17.49 5.67 -5.21
C THR A 46 17.89 4.31 -4.64
N LEU A 47 17.25 3.22 -5.09
CA LEU A 47 17.49 1.89 -4.51
C LEU A 47 18.83 1.30 -4.98
N PRO A 48 19.62 0.71 -4.07
CA PRO A 48 20.89 0.07 -4.40
C PRO A 48 20.68 -1.18 -5.27
N GLU A 49 21.30 -1.24 -6.45
CA GLU A 49 21.22 -2.39 -7.37
C GLU A 49 21.91 -3.65 -6.81
N GLU A 50 22.79 -3.49 -5.82
CA GLU A 50 23.38 -4.59 -5.07
C GLU A 50 22.36 -5.35 -4.21
N GLU A 51 21.28 -4.70 -3.77
CA GLU A 51 20.22 -5.31 -2.95
C GLU A 51 18.93 -5.54 -3.74
N PHE A 52 18.62 -4.68 -4.72
CA PHE A 52 17.41 -4.75 -5.52
C PHE A 52 17.69 -5.13 -6.98
N GLU A 53 16.87 -6.02 -7.50
CA GLU A 53 16.77 -6.30 -8.93
C GLU A 53 15.71 -5.40 -9.54
N LYS A 54 16.10 -4.67 -10.60
CA LYS A 54 15.15 -3.89 -11.42
C LYS A 54 14.52 -4.78 -12.48
N ARG A 55 13.19 -4.87 -12.53
CA ARG A 55 12.42 -5.59 -13.57
C ARG A 55 11.61 -4.60 -14.41
N GLY A 56 11.96 -4.43 -15.68
CA GLY A 56 11.33 -3.39 -16.51
C GLY A 56 11.68 -1.97 -16.02
N GLU A 57 10.78 -1.00 -16.21
CA GLU A 57 11.12 0.41 -15.94
C GLU A 57 11.04 0.84 -14.47
N ASN A 58 9.99 0.43 -13.75
CA ASN A 58 9.68 0.96 -12.41
C ASN A 58 9.30 -0.14 -11.41
N ILE A 59 9.80 -1.36 -11.60
CA ILE A 59 9.58 -2.46 -10.65
C ILE A 59 10.92 -2.82 -10.03
N TRP A 60 10.98 -2.75 -8.71
CA TRP A 60 12.17 -3.02 -7.92
C TRP A 60 11.86 -4.12 -6.91
N ILE A 61 12.66 -5.18 -6.92
CA ILE A 61 12.43 -6.36 -6.09
C ILE A 61 13.71 -6.65 -5.33
N HIS A 62 13.65 -6.62 -4.01
CA HIS A 62 14.79 -6.99 -3.18
C HIS A 62 15.18 -8.44 -3.47
N LYS A 63 16.48 -8.75 -3.52
CA LYS A 63 17.00 -10.08 -3.92
C LYS A 63 16.57 -11.21 -2.98
N GLU A 64 16.30 -10.89 -1.72
CA GLU A 64 15.74 -11.82 -0.73
C GLU A 64 14.20 -11.95 -0.77
N ALA A 65 13.51 -11.15 -1.58
CA ALA A 65 12.07 -11.29 -1.75
C ALA A 65 11.74 -12.50 -2.63
N LYS A 66 10.63 -13.16 -2.33
CA LYS A 66 10.14 -14.32 -3.08
C LYS A 66 8.97 -13.91 -3.93
N VAL A 67 9.12 -13.99 -5.24
CA VAL A 67 8.06 -13.67 -6.19
C VAL A 67 7.77 -14.89 -7.04
N ALA A 68 6.54 -15.39 -6.97
CA ALA A 68 6.11 -16.51 -7.77
C ALA A 68 6.15 -16.18 -9.27
N PRO A 69 6.62 -17.09 -10.15
CA PRO A 69 6.68 -16.83 -11.60
C PRO A 69 5.33 -16.53 -12.26
N THR A 70 4.22 -16.93 -11.63
CA THR A 70 2.86 -16.68 -12.12
C THR A 70 2.24 -15.39 -11.58
N ALA A 71 2.94 -14.65 -10.71
CA ALA A 71 2.48 -13.33 -10.27
C ALA A 71 2.61 -12.34 -11.43
N PHE A 72 1.57 -11.55 -11.65
CA PHE A 72 1.62 -10.47 -12.62
C PHE A 72 1.95 -9.16 -11.89
N LEU A 73 3.03 -8.52 -12.31
CA LEU A 73 3.55 -7.30 -11.71
C LEU A 73 3.51 -6.16 -12.72
N ASN A 74 2.76 -5.11 -12.40
CA ASN A 74 2.75 -3.85 -13.14
C ASN A 74 3.18 -2.70 -12.23
N GLY A 75 4.14 -1.90 -12.69
CA GLY A 75 4.76 -0.84 -11.90
C GLY A 75 3.97 0.49 -11.88
N PRO A 76 4.40 1.47 -11.06
CA PRO A 76 5.58 1.38 -10.19
C PRO A 76 5.36 0.47 -8.98
N LEU A 77 6.32 -0.40 -8.68
CA LEU A 77 6.23 -1.38 -7.61
C LEU A 77 7.58 -1.53 -6.93
N ILE A 78 7.59 -1.49 -5.60
CA ILE A 78 8.75 -1.82 -4.78
C ILE A 78 8.38 -2.97 -3.85
N VAL A 79 9.16 -4.05 -3.90
CA VAL A 79 9.02 -5.24 -3.05
C VAL A 79 10.25 -5.33 -2.16
N CYS A 80 10.05 -5.09 -0.86
CA CYS A 80 11.13 -5.02 0.12
C CYS A 80 11.66 -6.40 0.52
N ARG A 81 12.75 -6.38 1.31
CA ARG A 81 13.44 -7.57 1.79
C ARG A 81 12.49 -8.60 2.41
N GLY A 82 12.69 -9.88 2.07
CA GLY A 82 11.94 -10.99 2.65
C GLY A 82 10.44 -11.01 2.37
N ALA A 83 9.90 -10.07 1.60
CA ALA A 83 8.49 -10.07 1.22
C ALA A 83 8.18 -11.26 0.29
N GLU A 84 6.94 -11.74 0.36
CA GLU A 84 6.47 -12.88 -0.42
C GLU A 84 5.30 -12.46 -1.31
N ILE A 85 5.45 -12.55 -2.63
CA ILE A 85 4.37 -12.41 -3.61
C ILE A 85 4.07 -13.79 -4.17
N ARG A 86 2.88 -14.31 -3.84
CA ARG A 86 2.46 -15.68 -4.13
C ARG A 86 1.87 -15.84 -5.54
N HIS A 87 1.62 -17.09 -5.90
CA HIS A 87 1.08 -17.47 -7.20
C HIS A 87 -0.19 -16.70 -7.57
N CYS A 88 -0.23 -16.21 -8.80
CA CYS A 88 -1.38 -15.50 -9.37
C CYS A 88 -1.77 -14.22 -8.62
N ALA A 89 -0.90 -13.67 -7.76
CA ALA A 89 -1.06 -12.30 -7.28
C ALA A 89 -1.07 -11.33 -8.47
N PHE A 90 -1.90 -10.29 -8.39
CA PHE A 90 -2.10 -9.32 -9.46
C PHE A 90 -1.82 -7.92 -8.94
N VAL A 91 -0.60 -7.42 -9.16
CA VAL A 91 -0.24 -6.04 -8.82
C VAL A 91 -0.49 -5.17 -10.04
N ARG A 92 -1.53 -4.33 -9.99
CA ARG A 92 -1.99 -3.57 -11.15
C ARG A 92 -1.35 -2.19 -11.29
N GLY A 93 -0.70 -1.66 -10.26
CA GLY A 93 -0.04 -0.37 -10.30
C GLY A 93 0.66 -0.04 -8.98
N SER A 94 0.81 1.25 -8.69
CA SER A 94 1.53 1.82 -7.54
C SER A 94 1.40 1.01 -6.26
N ALA A 95 2.45 0.30 -5.88
CA ALA A 95 2.47 -0.49 -4.65
C ALA A 95 3.84 -0.49 -3.98
N LEU A 96 3.86 -0.25 -2.68
CA LEU A 96 4.98 -0.55 -1.80
C LEU A 96 4.61 -1.78 -0.96
N VAL A 97 5.41 -2.84 -1.05
CA VAL A 97 5.26 -4.06 -0.25
C VAL A 97 6.41 -4.13 0.74
N GLY A 98 6.13 -3.80 2.01
CA GLY A 98 7.11 -3.69 3.10
C GLY A 98 7.85 -4.97 3.44
N GLU A 99 8.86 -4.85 4.31
CA GLU A 99 9.75 -5.96 4.66
C GLU A 99 8.96 -7.13 5.27
N GLY A 100 9.16 -8.34 4.74
CA GLY A 100 8.48 -9.54 5.21
C GLY A 100 6.95 -9.54 5.03
N ALA A 101 6.39 -8.60 4.25
CA ALA A 101 4.96 -8.59 3.95
C ALA A 101 4.59 -9.74 3.01
N VAL A 102 3.34 -10.19 3.09
CA VAL A 102 2.81 -11.30 2.30
C VAL A 102 1.68 -10.82 1.40
N VAL A 103 1.89 -10.92 0.10
CA VAL A 103 0.87 -10.74 -0.94
C VAL A 103 0.41 -12.11 -1.41
N GLY A 104 -0.82 -12.41 -1.05
CA GLY A 104 -1.47 -13.70 -1.19
C GLY A 104 -1.71 -14.21 -2.59
N ASN A 105 -2.10 -15.49 -2.65
CA ASN A 105 -2.55 -16.07 -3.90
C ASN A 105 -3.83 -15.38 -4.38
N SER A 106 -3.87 -15.01 -5.66
CA SER A 106 -5.00 -14.28 -6.26
C SER A 106 -5.38 -12.99 -5.53
N THR A 107 -4.45 -12.39 -4.78
CA THR A 107 -4.63 -11.07 -4.18
C THR A 107 -4.34 -9.99 -5.23
N GLU A 108 -5.24 -9.02 -5.38
CA GLU A 108 -5.04 -7.83 -6.21
C GLU A 108 -4.61 -6.64 -5.36
N LEU A 109 -3.55 -5.95 -5.79
CA LEU A 109 -3.09 -4.70 -5.20
C LEU A 109 -3.19 -3.56 -6.20
N LYS A 110 -3.64 -2.39 -5.73
CA LYS A 110 -3.71 -1.18 -6.55
C LYS A 110 -3.62 0.10 -5.74
N ASN A 111 -2.57 0.90 -5.94
CA ASN A 111 -2.40 2.17 -5.24
C ASN A 111 -2.34 1.99 -3.71
N VAL A 112 -1.34 1.23 -3.24
CA VAL A 112 -1.25 0.80 -1.84
C VAL A 112 0.12 1.01 -1.21
N ILE A 113 0.13 1.22 0.09
CA ILE A 113 1.33 1.09 0.93
C ILE A 113 1.06 -0.01 1.95
N LEU A 114 1.81 -1.11 1.88
CA LEU A 114 1.81 -2.15 2.89
C LEU A 114 3.08 -1.96 3.74
N PHE A 115 2.89 -1.74 5.03
CA PHE A 115 4.00 -1.65 5.98
C PHE A 115 4.66 -3.02 6.17
N ASP A 116 5.76 -3.03 6.91
CA ASP A 116 6.48 -4.26 7.20
C ASP A 116 5.54 -5.31 7.82
N LYS A 117 5.72 -6.56 7.40
CA LYS A 117 5.02 -7.75 7.93
C LYS A 117 3.49 -7.70 7.78
N VAL A 118 2.94 -6.81 6.95
CA VAL A 118 1.53 -6.84 6.58
C VAL A 118 1.20 -8.13 5.85
N GLN A 119 0.04 -8.71 6.13
CA GLN A 119 -0.43 -9.92 5.47
C GLN A 119 -1.77 -9.68 4.78
N VAL A 120 -1.78 -9.90 3.47
CA VAL A 120 -2.99 -9.92 2.62
C VAL A 120 -3.02 -11.26 1.89
N PRO A 121 -3.15 -12.37 2.64
CA PRO A 121 -2.59 -13.66 2.27
C PRO A 121 -3.44 -14.48 1.29
N HIS A 122 -4.74 -14.19 1.13
CA HIS A 122 -5.65 -15.05 0.37
C HIS A 122 -6.80 -14.26 -0.25
N TYR A 123 -6.85 -14.20 -1.59
CA TYR A 123 -7.98 -13.66 -2.37
C TYR A 123 -8.41 -12.24 -1.94
N ASN A 124 -7.47 -11.41 -1.52
CA ASN A 124 -7.77 -10.05 -1.09
C ASN A 124 -7.84 -9.11 -2.29
N TYR A 125 -8.62 -8.04 -2.17
CA TYR A 125 -8.44 -6.85 -2.99
C TYR A 125 -8.11 -5.68 -2.08
N VAL A 126 -6.98 -5.04 -2.33
CA VAL A 126 -6.50 -3.87 -1.57
C VAL A 126 -6.24 -2.75 -2.54
N GLY A 127 -7.09 -1.72 -2.47
CA GLY A 127 -7.13 -0.63 -3.43
C GLY A 127 -7.22 0.73 -2.76
N ASP A 128 -6.31 1.65 -3.08
CA ASP A 128 -6.31 3.01 -2.52
C ASP A 128 -6.29 2.99 -0.97
N SER A 129 -5.33 2.26 -0.40
CA SER A 129 -5.24 1.98 1.05
C SER A 129 -3.80 2.00 1.57
N ILE A 130 -3.65 2.29 2.86
CA ILE A 130 -2.39 2.17 3.59
C ILE A 130 -2.65 1.18 4.73
N LEU A 131 -1.90 0.08 4.78
CA LEU A 131 -2.02 -0.92 5.86
C LEU A 131 -0.82 -0.79 6.78
N GLY A 132 -1.08 -0.50 8.06
CA GLY A 132 -0.08 -0.33 9.11
C GLY A 132 0.69 -1.61 9.47
N TYR A 133 1.75 -1.44 10.25
CA TYR A 133 2.67 -2.53 10.64
C TYR A 133 1.93 -3.75 11.19
N LYS A 134 2.27 -4.95 10.67
CA LYS A 134 1.68 -6.24 11.07
C LYS A 134 0.16 -6.39 10.88
N SER A 135 -0.50 -5.48 10.16
CA SER A 135 -1.92 -5.66 9.83
C SER A 135 -2.14 -6.95 9.05
N HIS A 136 -3.26 -7.61 9.31
CA HIS A 136 -3.61 -8.88 8.67
C HIS A 136 -5.05 -8.83 8.15
N MET A 137 -5.24 -9.03 6.85
CA MET A 137 -6.56 -9.16 6.25
C MET A 137 -7.02 -10.61 6.25
N GLY A 138 -8.28 -10.85 6.65
CA GLY A 138 -8.91 -12.16 6.53
C GLY A 138 -8.98 -12.61 5.06
N ALA A 139 -9.07 -13.92 4.84
CA ALA A 139 -9.22 -14.46 3.49
C ALA A 139 -10.49 -13.90 2.82
N GLY A 140 -10.35 -13.43 1.58
CA GLY A 140 -11.46 -12.86 0.81
C GLY A 140 -11.93 -11.47 1.27
N SER A 141 -11.27 -10.86 2.26
CA SER A 141 -11.57 -9.47 2.65
C SER A 141 -11.15 -8.49 1.55
N ILE A 142 -11.99 -7.50 1.29
CA ILE A 142 -11.88 -6.56 0.17
C ILE A 142 -12.06 -5.13 0.70
N THR A 143 -11.20 -4.20 0.26
CA THR A 143 -11.36 -2.76 0.48
C THR A 143 -12.35 -2.18 -0.53
N SER A 144 -13.39 -1.48 -0.08
CA SER A 144 -14.41 -0.88 -0.94
C SER A 144 -14.06 0.57 -1.28
N ASN A 145 -13.08 0.73 -2.16
CA ASN A 145 -12.50 2.03 -2.47
C ASN A 145 -13.35 2.98 -3.33
N VAL A 146 -14.64 2.73 -3.56
CA VAL A 146 -15.53 3.64 -4.31
C VAL A 146 -16.95 3.55 -3.79
N LYS A 147 -17.61 4.70 -3.62
CA LYS A 147 -19.01 4.76 -3.21
C LYS A 147 -19.95 4.43 -4.38
N SER A 148 -21.04 3.73 -4.09
CA SER A 148 -22.09 3.39 -5.07
C SER A 148 -22.77 4.63 -5.67
N ASP A 149 -22.92 5.69 -4.86
CA ASP A 149 -23.46 7.00 -5.25
C ASP A 149 -22.48 7.85 -6.08
N LYS A 150 -21.23 7.38 -6.26
CA LYS A 150 -20.13 8.05 -6.97
C LYS A 150 -19.76 9.43 -6.41
N LEU A 151 -20.22 9.77 -5.21
CA LEU A 151 -19.81 10.99 -4.50
C LEU A 151 -18.40 10.82 -3.93
N LEU A 152 -17.83 11.92 -3.45
CA LEU A 152 -16.55 11.89 -2.76
C LEU A 152 -16.66 11.08 -1.46
N VAL A 153 -15.59 10.35 -1.14
CA VAL A 153 -15.46 9.60 0.11
C VAL A 153 -15.36 10.58 1.27
N LYS A 154 -16.09 10.30 2.36
CA LYS A 154 -16.04 11.06 3.61
C LYS A 154 -15.63 10.12 4.73
N ILE A 155 -14.92 10.64 5.71
CA ILE A 155 -14.55 9.92 6.92
C ILE A 155 -15.49 10.35 8.04
N HIS A 156 -16.16 9.37 8.63
CA HIS A 156 -17.04 9.57 9.78
C HIS A 156 -16.19 9.60 11.06
N ALA A 157 -16.04 10.77 11.69
CA ALA A 157 -15.42 10.91 13.01
C ALA A 157 -16.47 11.31 14.06
N GLU A 158 -16.15 11.11 15.34
CA GLU A 158 -17.06 11.44 16.45
C GLU A 158 -17.45 12.93 16.51
N ASP A 159 -16.51 13.80 16.14
CA ASP A 159 -16.65 15.26 16.03
C ASP A 159 -16.96 15.72 14.59
N GLY A 160 -17.59 14.84 13.81
CA GLY A 160 -18.20 15.12 12.52
C GLY A 160 -17.43 14.59 11.31
N GLU A 161 -17.90 14.93 10.12
CA GLU A 161 -17.34 14.45 8.86
C GLU A 161 -15.99 15.11 8.53
N ILE A 162 -15.10 14.33 7.91
CA ILE A 162 -13.92 14.84 7.19
C ILE A 162 -14.11 14.58 5.70
N GLU A 163 -14.02 15.63 4.88
CA GLU A 163 -14.05 15.48 3.44
C GLU A 163 -12.66 15.08 2.93
N THR A 164 -12.57 13.95 2.21
CA THR A 164 -11.28 13.48 1.69
C THR A 164 -10.87 14.18 0.39
N GLY A 165 -11.83 14.79 -0.33
CA GLY A 165 -11.63 15.28 -1.68
C GLY A 165 -11.48 14.17 -2.75
N ARG A 166 -11.61 12.90 -2.38
CA ARG A 166 -11.29 11.76 -3.27
C ARG A 166 -12.55 11.00 -3.70
N LYS A 167 -12.57 10.59 -4.98
CA LYS A 167 -13.54 9.59 -5.48
C LYS A 167 -13.20 8.16 -5.07
N LYS A 168 -11.90 7.90 -4.85
CA LYS A 168 -11.40 6.58 -4.44
C LYS A 168 -10.48 6.66 -3.24
N SER A 169 -10.85 5.95 -2.19
CA SER A 169 -10.11 5.85 -0.93
C SER A 169 -10.78 4.77 -0.10
N GLU A 170 -9.99 3.89 0.51
CA GLU A 170 -10.44 3.12 1.68
C GLU A 170 -9.54 3.52 2.87
N PRO A 171 -10.09 4.16 3.90
CA PRO A 171 -9.34 4.49 5.11
C PRO A 171 -9.15 3.19 5.90
N CYS A 172 -7.92 2.71 6.02
CA CYS A 172 -7.57 1.49 6.74
C CYS A 172 -6.50 1.77 7.80
#